data_AF-A0AAV3GRL0-F1
#
_entry.id   AF-A0AAV3GRL0-F1
#
_cell.length_a   1.000
_cell.length_b   1.000
_cell.length_c   1.000
_cell.angle_alpha   90.00
_cell.angle_beta   90.00
_cell.angle_gamma   90.00
#
_symmetry.space_group_name_H-M   'P 1'
#
loop_
_entity.id
_entity.type
_entity.pdbx_description
1 polymer ?
#
loop_
_entity_poly.entity_id
_entity_poly.type
_entity_poly.pdbx_seq_one_letter_code
_entity_poly.pdbx_strand_id
1 'polypeptide(L)'
;MTLKEEIIQESKRLGIDKIGFTTAEPFDSLKESLEEQKAAGHTSGFEHPNIDERLYPEMTFDQPKSIISIALAYPTRIHEEVPRDEKRGQFARASWGIDYHDILRDRLNRLIEFIQTRAEKWQKEEEWRLAPQVDTGELIDVAVAQRAGLGFIGRNGLLITEEFGSFVYLGEIVTNIVFEPDKPGEFGCGDCMRCVTACPTKALLGDGRMNAQRCLSYQTQTKGMMPEEYRKKMRNVIYGCDICQLVCPYNQGKDFHFHEEMEPKVDEIYPKLKPMLSMSNKDFKQQFGHLAGSWRGKKPLQRNALIALANLGDRTALPEISECLTDVRPVIRGTAAWAIGRLGTKEPEKWLDVLDEILAKETEEVVINELEHAQKLLRRKLK
;
A
#
# COMPACT_ATOMS: atom_id res chain seq x y z
N MET A 1 -36.49 8.64 14.25
CA MET A 1 -35.12 8.34 13.81
C MET A 1 -35.09 8.61 12.33
N THR A 2 -34.16 9.43 11.84
CA THR A 2 -33.96 9.65 10.40
C THR A 2 -33.28 8.42 9.77
N LEU A 3 -33.38 8.24 8.45
CA LEU A 3 -32.65 7.17 7.76
C LEU A 3 -31.14 7.25 8.04
N LYS A 4 -30.57 8.47 8.05
CA LYS A 4 -29.16 8.71 8.43
C LYS A 4 -28.83 8.15 9.82
N GLU A 5 -29.69 8.40 10.82
CA GLU A 5 -29.50 7.87 12.18
C GLU A 5 -29.59 6.33 12.23
N GLU A 6 -30.49 5.71 11.44
CA GLU A 6 -30.55 4.24 11.36
C GLU A 6 -29.29 3.65 10.73
N ILE A 7 -28.77 4.27 9.66
CA ILE A 7 -27.53 3.87 9.00
C ILE A 7 -26.34 3.96 9.97
N ILE A 8 -26.24 5.05 10.74
CA ILE A 8 -25.17 5.20 11.74
C ILE A 8 -25.27 4.11 12.80
N GLN A 9 -26.47 3.77 13.28
CA GLN A 9 -26.64 2.68 14.25
C GLN A 9 -26.27 1.32 13.66
N GLU A 10 -26.70 1.04 12.44
CA GLU A 10 -26.39 -0.23 11.78
C GLU A 10 -24.91 -0.35 11.47
N SER A 11 -24.25 0.73 11.07
CA SER A 11 -22.81 0.74 10.78
C SER A 11 -21.98 0.20 11.96
N LYS A 12 -22.35 0.57 13.21
CA LYS A 12 -21.72 0.05 14.42
C LYS A 12 -21.93 -1.45 14.60
N ARG A 13 -23.11 -1.97 14.26
CA ARG A 13 -23.41 -3.41 14.31
C ARG A 13 -22.64 -4.20 13.25
N LEU A 14 -22.35 -3.57 12.12
CA LEU A 14 -21.54 -4.13 11.04
C LEU A 14 -20.02 -4.03 11.33
N GLY A 15 -19.60 -3.38 12.41
CA GLY A 15 -18.18 -3.18 12.70
C GLY A 15 -17.54 -2.12 11.79
N ILE A 16 -18.28 -1.07 11.43
CA ILE A 16 -17.71 0.15 10.85
C ILE A 16 -17.29 1.06 12.00
N ASP A 17 -16.01 1.39 12.08
CA ASP A 17 -15.44 2.13 13.22
C ASP A 17 -15.70 3.63 13.14
N LYS A 18 -15.80 4.17 11.93
CA LYS A 18 -16.24 5.54 11.68
C LYS A 18 -17.05 5.62 10.39
N ILE A 19 -18.09 6.44 10.40
CA ILE A 19 -18.95 6.71 9.25
C ILE A 19 -19.23 8.20 9.18
N GLY A 20 -19.34 8.73 7.97
CA GLY A 20 -19.66 10.13 7.72
C GLY A 20 -20.34 10.32 6.38
N PHE A 21 -21.00 11.46 6.22
CA PHE A 21 -21.82 11.77 5.04
C PHE A 21 -21.35 13.06 4.40
N THR A 22 -21.28 13.11 3.07
CA THR A 22 -20.99 14.34 2.32
C THR A 22 -21.93 14.46 1.12
N THR A 23 -22.02 15.65 0.54
CA THR A 23 -22.65 15.87 -0.77
C THR A 23 -21.92 15.10 -1.88
N ALA A 24 -22.63 14.86 -2.98
CA ALA A 24 -22.04 14.40 -4.25
C ALA A 24 -21.59 15.55 -5.16
N GLU A 25 -21.40 16.76 -4.62
CA GLU A 25 -20.87 17.87 -5.41
C GLU A 25 -19.45 17.56 -5.92
N PRO A 26 -19.03 18.14 -7.05
CA PRO A 26 -17.69 17.94 -7.59
C PRO A 26 -16.57 18.32 -6.61
N PHE A 27 -15.42 17.67 -6.76
CA PHE A 27 -14.20 17.97 -5.99
C PHE A 27 -13.32 19.02 -6.69
N ASP A 28 -13.91 20.09 -7.24
CA ASP A 28 -13.24 21.06 -8.11
C ASP A 28 -11.92 21.62 -7.54
N SER A 29 -11.83 21.80 -6.22
CA SER A 29 -10.62 22.30 -5.54
C SER A 29 -9.37 21.41 -5.75
N LEU A 30 -9.54 20.15 -6.17
CA LEU A 30 -8.45 19.23 -6.41
C LEU A 30 -7.96 19.24 -7.87
N LYS A 31 -8.72 19.82 -8.81
CA LYS A 31 -8.45 19.71 -10.25
C LYS A 31 -7.06 20.18 -10.63
N GLU A 32 -6.73 21.43 -10.29
CA GLU A 32 -5.42 22.03 -10.58
C GLU A 32 -4.29 21.20 -9.98
N SER A 33 -4.41 20.79 -8.71
CA SER A 33 -3.39 19.97 -8.05
C SER A 33 -3.19 18.61 -8.74
N LEU A 34 -4.26 17.94 -9.20
CA LEU A 34 -4.13 16.65 -9.89
C LEU A 34 -3.46 16.81 -11.26
N GLU A 35 -3.83 17.84 -12.01
CA GLU A 35 -3.22 18.16 -13.31
C GLU A 35 -1.74 18.50 -13.15
N GLU A 36 -1.37 19.31 -12.14
CA GLU A 36 0.02 19.61 -11.80
C GLU A 36 0.83 18.36 -11.45
N GLN A 37 0.31 17.49 -10.58
CA GLN A 37 1.02 16.25 -10.20
C GLN A 37 1.20 15.30 -11.40
N LYS A 38 0.19 15.23 -12.29
CA LYS A 38 0.29 14.45 -13.53
C LYS A 38 1.34 15.04 -14.48
N ALA A 39 1.32 16.35 -14.70
CA ALA A 39 2.28 17.05 -15.55
C ALA A 39 3.71 16.95 -15.01
N ALA A 40 3.89 16.96 -13.69
CA ALA A 40 5.18 16.78 -13.03
C ALA A 40 5.69 15.32 -13.04
N GLY A 41 4.91 14.36 -13.55
CA GLY A 41 5.26 12.93 -13.53
C GLY A 41 5.29 12.34 -12.13
N HIS A 42 4.52 12.90 -11.20
CA HIS A 42 4.49 12.50 -9.79
C HIS A 42 3.47 11.40 -9.48
N THR A 43 2.57 11.07 -10.40
CA THR A 43 1.58 10.00 -10.24
C THR A 43 2.23 8.62 -10.26
N SER A 44 1.62 7.62 -9.63
CA SER A 44 2.12 6.24 -9.61
C SER A 44 1.77 5.45 -10.88
N GLY A 45 0.66 5.83 -11.52
CA GLY A 45 0.02 5.06 -12.58
C GLY A 45 -0.90 3.96 -12.07
N PHE A 46 -1.18 3.93 -10.75
CA PHE A 46 -2.24 3.10 -10.16
C PHE A 46 -3.54 3.86 -9.99
N GLU A 47 -3.49 5.20 -9.99
CA GLU A 47 -4.68 6.03 -9.92
C GLU A 47 -5.57 5.83 -11.14
N HIS A 48 -6.88 6.00 -10.97
CA HIS A 48 -7.82 6.05 -12.10
C HIS A 48 -7.34 7.08 -13.15
N PRO A 49 -7.22 6.70 -14.44
CA PRO A 49 -6.50 7.51 -15.42
C PRO A 49 -7.25 8.78 -15.86
N ASN A 50 -8.59 8.76 -15.78
CA ASN A 50 -9.44 9.89 -16.17
C ASN A 50 -9.65 10.81 -14.97
N ILE A 51 -9.00 11.99 -14.96
CA ILE A 51 -9.09 12.96 -13.85
C ILE A 51 -10.53 13.41 -13.62
N ASP A 52 -11.31 13.65 -14.67
CA ASP A 52 -12.67 14.18 -14.53
C ASP A 52 -13.58 13.14 -13.84
N GLU A 53 -13.46 11.85 -14.17
CA GLU A 53 -14.21 10.78 -13.47
C GLU A 53 -13.86 10.65 -11.97
N ARG A 54 -12.69 11.16 -11.55
CA ARG A 54 -12.31 11.21 -10.12
C ARG A 54 -12.92 12.39 -9.37
N LEU A 55 -13.31 13.44 -10.10
CA LEU A 55 -13.72 14.73 -9.57
C LEU A 55 -15.23 14.93 -9.63
N TYR A 56 -15.89 14.38 -10.64
CA TYR A 56 -17.29 14.59 -10.97
C TYR A 56 -18.07 13.26 -10.79
N PRO A 57 -18.66 13.00 -9.60
CA PRO A 57 -19.41 11.77 -9.35
C PRO A 57 -20.50 11.47 -10.39
N GLU A 58 -21.07 12.49 -11.03
CA GLU A 58 -22.08 12.39 -12.07
C GLU A 58 -21.58 11.76 -13.38
N MET A 59 -20.26 11.65 -13.57
CA MET A 59 -19.69 10.99 -14.75
C MET A 59 -19.68 9.46 -14.63
N THR A 60 -19.72 8.94 -13.40
CA THR A 60 -19.63 7.50 -13.10
C THR A 60 -20.88 6.97 -12.41
N PHE A 61 -21.78 7.85 -11.97
CA PHE A 61 -23.02 7.51 -11.28
C PHE A 61 -24.19 8.37 -11.75
N ASP A 62 -25.37 7.78 -11.96
CA ASP A 62 -26.57 8.51 -12.39
C ASP A 62 -27.26 9.24 -11.22
N GLN A 63 -27.38 10.56 -11.35
CA GLN A 63 -28.03 11.46 -10.38
C GLN A 63 -27.49 11.35 -8.94
N PRO A 64 -26.17 11.45 -8.71
CA PRO A 64 -25.62 11.31 -7.38
C PRO A 64 -26.06 12.50 -6.50
N LYS A 65 -26.38 12.23 -5.24
CA LYS A 65 -26.82 13.23 -4.25
C LYS A 65 -25.92 13.28 -3.04
N SER A 66 -25.51 12.11 -2.54
CA SER A 66 -24.64 12.00 -1.38
C SER A 66 -23.58 10.93 -1.56
N ILE A 67 -22.55 11.01 -0.73
CA ILE A 67 -21.53 9.97 -0.58
C ILE A 67 -21.44 9.63 0.91
N ILE A 68 -21.53 8.34 1.24
CA ILE A 68 -21.35 7.81 2.59
C ILE A 68 -19.93 7.28 2.66
N SER A 69 -19.09 7.83 3.53
CA SER A 69 -17.71 7.38 3.73
C SER A 69 -17.59 6.56 5.01
N ILE A 70 -16.84 5.46 4.96
CA ILE A 70 -16.58 4.59 6.10
C ILE A 70 -15.07 4.47 6.35
N ALA A 71 -14.72 4.18 7.60
CA ALA A 71 -13.38 3.78 7.99
C ALA A 71 -13.40 2.58 8.94
N LEU A 72 -12.48 1.64 8.72
CA LEU A 72 -12.19 0.54 9.63
C LEU A 72 -10.74 0.66 10.10
N ALA A 73 -10.51 0.69 11.41
CA ALA A 73 -9.20 0.72 12.03
C ALA A 73 -8.52 -0.65 11.95
N TYR A 74 -7.24 -0.67 11.58
CA TYR A 74 -6.46 -1.91 11.45
C TYR A 74 -5.34 -2.00 12.50
N PRO A 75 -4.91 -3.21 12.87
CA PRO A 75 -3.89 -3.43 13.89
C PRO A 75 -2.52 -2.90 13.46
N THR A 76 -1.74 -2.43 14.43
CA THR A 76 -0.43 -1.82 14.18
C THR A 76 0.71 -2.59 14.84
N ARG A 77 0.36 -3.53 15.71
CA ARG A 77 1.26 -4.46 16.39
C ARG A 77 0.75 -5.88 16.21
N ILE A 78 1.69 -6.82 16.25
CA ILE A 78 1.38 -8.24 16.35
C ILE A 78 1.58 -8.63 17.82
N HIS A 79 0.69 -9.46 18.36
CA HIS A 79 0.80 -9.97 19.72
C HIS A 79 1.76 -11.16 19.83
N GLU A 80 1.89 -11.95 18.76
CA GLU A 80 2.82 -13.08 18.68
C GLU A 80 4.29 -12.60 18.61
N GLU A 81 5.18 -13.34 19.27
CA GLU A 81 6.61 -13.08 19.19
C GLU A 81 7.15 -13.47 17.80
N VAL A 82 7.87 -12.55 17.15
CA VAL A 82 8.53 -12.82 15.87
C VAL A 82 9.83 -13.60 16.13
N PRO A 83 9.96 -14.84 15.63
CA PRO A 83 11.16 -15.65 15.86
C PRO A 83 12.42 -15.01 15.27
N ARG A 84 13.55 -15.20 15.97
CA ARG A 84 14.89 -14.76 15.53
C ARG A 84 15.70 -15.88 14.87
N ASP A 85 15.02 -16.89 14.37
CA ASP A 85 15.60 -18.09 13.75
C ASP A 85 16.29 -17.77 12.41
N GLU A 86 15.68 -16.90 11.61
CA GLU A 86 16.16 -16.55 10.28
C GLU A 86 15.95 -15.06 9.97
N LYS A 87 16.56 -14.58 8.87
CA LYS A 87 16.32 -13.23 8.37
C LYS A 87 14.93 -13.15 7.75
N ARG A 88 14.11 -12.22 8.26
CA ARG A 88 12.72 -12.03 7.86
C ARG A 88 12.49 -10.69 7.16
N GLY A 89 11.59 -10.72 6.17
CA GLY A 89 11.02 -9.53 5.54
C GLY A 89 9.94 -8.92 6.40
N GLN A 90 9.34 -7.82 5.94
CA GLN A 90 8.18 -7.19 6.58
C GLN A 90 7.18 -6.72 5.52
N PHE A 91 5.90 -6.95 5.76
CA PHE A 91 4.81 -6.27 5.07
C PHE A 91 4.37 -5.04 5.87
N ALA A 92 4.06 -3.96 5.15
CA ALA A 92 3.35 -2.80 5.71
C ALA A 92 2.01 -3.23 6.32
N ARG A 93 1.57 -2.49 7.34
CA ARG A 93 0.35 -2.81 8.13
C ARG A 93 -0.91 -2.87 7.28
N ALA A 94 -0.99 -2.08 6.22
CA ALA A 94 -2.10 -2.08 5.27
C ALA A 94 -2.24 -3.38 4.44
N SER A 95 -1.39 -4.38 4.67
CA SER A 95 -1.46 -5.71 4.06
C SER A 95 -1.46 -6.83 5.10
N TRP A 96 -1.81 -6.52 6.34
CA TRP A 96 -1.96 -7.51 7.41
C TRP A 96 -3.39 -8.09 7.40
N GLY A 97 -3.49 -9.40 7.61
CA GLY A 97 -4.77 -10.11 7.56
C GLY A 97 -5.34 -10.22 6.15
N ILE A 98 -6.64 -10.51 6.06
CA ILE A 98 -7.38 -10.58 4.81
C ILE A 98 -7.33 -9.23 4.10
N ASP A 99 -7.29 -9.26 2.76
CA ASP A 99 -7.30 -8.09 1.91
C ASP A 99 -8.44 -7.13 2.27
N TYR A 100 -8.10 -5.88 2.61
CA TYR A 100 -9.07 -4.87 3.01
C TYR A 100 -10.10 -4.58 1.93
N HIS A 101 -9.77 -4.81 0.66
CA HIS A 101 -10.74 -4.68 -0.43
C HIS A 101 -11.95 -5.59 -0.21
N ASP A 102 -11.70 -6.85 0.19
CA ASP A 102 -12.76 -7.83 0.44
C ASP A 102 -13.53 -7.48 1.73
N ILE A 103 -12.80 -7.08 2.78
CA ILE A 103 -13.41 -6.72 4.07
C ILE A 103 -14.34 -5.51 3.92
N LEU A 104 -13.86 -4.41 3.32
CA LEU A 104 -14.66 -3.20 3.18
C LEU A 104 -15.81 -3.42 2.20
N ARG A 105 -15.61 -4.19 1.13
CA ARG A 105 -16.69 -4.52 0.19
C ARG A 105 -17.80 -5.33 0.86
N ASP A 106 -17.47 -6.28 1.74
CA ASP A 106 -18.47 -6.96 2.57
C ASP A 106 -19.26 -5.96 3.42
N ARG A 107 -18.56 -5.06 4.14
CA ARG A 107 -19.23 -4.06 5.00
C ARG A 107 -20.12 -3.10 4.22
N LEU A 108 -19.65 -2.61 3.09
CA LEU A 108 -20.40 -1.71 2.22
C LEU A 108 -21.63 -2.40 1.62
N ASN A 109 -21.50 -3.65 1.13
CA ASN A 109 -22.63 -4.39 0.58
C ASN A 109 -23.72 -4.65 1.63
N ARG A 110 -23.33 -5.05 2.85
CA ARG A 110 -24.28 -5.25 3.95
C ARG A 110 -24.97 -3.95 4.36
N LEU A 111 -24.25 -2.84 4.34
CA LEU A 111 -24.83 -1.52 4.60
C LEU A 111 -25.79 -1.10 3.46
N ILE A 112 -25.45 -1.39 2.20
CA ILE A 112 -26.32 -1.14 1.04
C ILE A 112 -27.62 -1.94 1.16
N GLU A 113 -27.55 -3.24 1.45
CA GLU A 113 -28.72 -4.10 1.65
C GLU A 113 -29.64 -3.56 2.75
N PHE A 114 -29.05 -3.10 3.87
CA PHE A 114 -29.78 -2.44 4.93
C PHE A 114 -30.46 -1.15 4.45
N ILE A 115 -29.73 -0.28 3.75
CA ILE A 115 -30.26 0.99 3.25
C ILE A 115 -31.42 0.74 2.29
N GLN A 116 -31.28 -0.18 1.33
CA GLN A 116 -32.33 -0.52 0.37
C GLN A 116 -33.60 -0.99 1.08
N THR A 117 -33.46 -1.90 2.05
CA THR A 117 -34.58 -2.43 2.85
C THR A 117 -35.29 -1.34 3.67
N ARG A 118 -34.57 -0.29 4.08
CA ARG A 118 -35.13 0.81 4.87
C ARG A 118 -35.69 1.93 4.01
N ALA A 119 -35.01 2.31 2.93
CA ALA A 119 -35.38 3.42 2.05
C ALA A 119 -36.74 3.19 1.39
N GLU A 120 -37.09 1.94 1.04
CA GLU A 120 -38.44 1.57 0.56
C GLU A 120 -39.58 1.98 1.52
N LYS A 121 -39.30 2.09 2.82
CA LYS A 121 -40.27 2.54 3.82
C LYS A 121 -40.41 4.06 3.87
N TRP A 122 -39.37 4.79 3.47
CA TRP A 122 -39.35 6.25 3.49
C TRP A 122 -39.97 6.84 2.24
N GLN A 123 -39.68 6.28 1.06
CA GLN A 123 -40.19 6.75 -0.23
C GLN A 123 -40.25 5.57 -1.21
N LYS A 124 -41.48 5.19 -1.59
CA LYS A 124 -41.77 4.01 -2.44
C LYS A 124 -41.55 4.23 -3.94
N GLU A 125 -41.42 5.48 -4.38
CA GLU A 125 -41.53 5.86 -5.80
C GLU A 125 -40.19 6.19 -6.47
N GLU A 126 -39.07 6.19 -5.74
CA GLU A 126 -37.74 6.42 -6.30
C GLU A 126 -36.94 5.11 -6.43
N GLU A 127 -36.22 4.96 -7.55
CA GLU A 127 -35.25 3.89 -7.74
C GLU A 127 -33.96 4.22 -6.99
N TRP A 128 -33.78 3.65 -5.81
CA TRP A 128 -32.58 3.87 -4.99
C TRP A 128 -31.36 3.18 -5.58
N ARG A 129 -30.31 3.97 -5.83
CA ARG A 129 -29.03 3.47 -6.34
C ARG A 129 -27.96 3.72 -5.30
N LEU A 130 -27.13 2.71 -5.09
CA LEU A 130 -25.99 2.73 -4.18
C LEU A 130 -24.84 1.96 -4.83
N ALA A 131 -23.69 2.60 -4.98
CA ALA A 131 -22.50 1.99 -5.59
C ALA A 131 -21.32 2.05 -4.62
N PRO A 132 -20.79 0.89 -4.17
CA PRO A 132 -19.64 0.85 -3.26
C PRO A 132 -18.33 1.05 -4.02
N GLN A 133 -17.39 1.79 -3.43
CA GLN A 133 -16.01 1.96 -3.90
C GLN A 133 -15.02 1.77 -2.75
N VAL A 134 -13.89 1.13 -3.04
CA VAL A 134 -12.76 0.88 -2.12
C VAL A 134 -11.49 0.82 -2.96
N ASP A 135 -10.59 1.82 -2.87
CA ASP A 135 -9.26 1.93 -3.51
C ASP A 135 -9.24 1.89 -5.06
N THR A 136 -9.89 0.90 -5.66
CA THR A 136 -9.95 0.64 -7.10
C THR A 136 -11.07 1.40 -7.81
N GLY A 137 -11.82 2.23 -7.09
CA GLY A 137 -12.85 3.09 -7.66
C GLY A 137 -12.27 4.32 -8.37
N GLU A 138 -13.14 5.17 -8.90
CA GLU A 138 -12.72 6.40 -9.56
C GLU A 138 -12.43 7.52 -8.57
N LEU A 139 -13.13 7.55 -7.43
CA LEU A 139 -13.03 8.63 -6.46
C LEU A 139 -11.67 8.70 -5.76
N ILE A 140 -11.50 9.74 -4.94
CA ILE A 140 -10.31 9.96 -4.13
C ILE A 140 -10.70 9.73 -2.67
N ASP A 141 -10.56 8.50 -2.19
CA ASP A 141 -11.10 8.02 -0.90
C ASP A 141 -10.72 8.95 0.27
N VAL A 142 -9.46 9.43 0.31
CA VAL A 142 -9.00 10.36 1.35
C VAL A 142 -9.68 11.73 1.29
N ALA A 143 -10.05 12.20 0.10
CA ALA A 143 -10.77 13.47 -0.08
C ALA A 143 -12.26 13.32 0.24
N VAL A 144 -12.87 12.20 -0.16
CA VAL A 144 -14.23 11.83 0.22
C VAL A 144 -14.34 11.78 1.74
N ALA A 145 -13.43 11.05 2.40
CA ALA A 145 -13.43 10.88 3.84
C ALA A 145 -13.18 12.20 4.60
N GLN A 146 -12.31 13.08 4.10
CA GLN A 146 -12.13 14.41 4.67
C GLN A 146 -13.41 15.24 4.57
N ARG A 147 -14.05 15.27 3.39
CA ARG A 147 -15.28 16.04 3.17
C ARG A 147 -16.45 15.51 4.00
N ALA A 148 -16.48 14.20 4.22
CA ALA A 148 -17.43 13.50 5.10
C ALA A 148 -17.11 13.60 6.61
N GLY A 149 -16.06 14.34 7.01
CA GLY A 149 -15.76 14.58 8.42
C GLY A 149 -15.08 13.44 9.18
N LEU A 150 -14.55 12.42 8.49
CA LEU A 150 -13.85 11.31 9.15
C LEU A 150 -12.51 11.77 9.77
N GLY A 151 -11.86 12.76 9.17
CA GLY A 151 -10.57 13.26 9.60
C GLY A 151 -10.05 14.37 8.68
N PHE A 152 -8.73 14.60 8.70
CA PHE A 152 -8.06 15.54 7.83
C PHE A 152 -6.93 14.86 7.04
N ILE A 153 -6.58 15.38 5.87
CA ILE A 153 -5.43 14.90 5.10
C ILE A 153 -4.15 15.50 5.69
N GLY A 154 -3.26 14.64 6.20
CA GLY A 154 -1.98 15.05 6.74
C GLY A 154 -0.98 15.46 5.67
N ARG A 155 0.14 16.09 6.07
CA ARG A 155 1.28 16.38 5.16
C ARG A 155 1.92 15.11 4.56
N ASN A 156 1.57 13.93 5.08
CA ASN A 156 1.94 12.63 4.53
C ASN A 156 0.99 12.10 3.44
N GLY A 157 -0.09 12.83 3.12
CA GLY A 157 -1.09 12.48 2.11
C GLY A 157 -2.15 11.47 2.58
N LEU A 158 -2.13 11.06 3.85
CA LEU A 158 -3.09 10.11 4.41
C LEU A 158 -4.21 10.82 5.15
N LEU A 159 -5.38 10.22 5.20
CA LEU A 159 -6.43 10.62 6.14
C LEU A 159 -5.98 10.29 7.57
N ILE A 160 -6.14 11.26 8.49
CA ILE A 160 -5.86 11.12 9.91
C ILE A 160 -7.16 11.38 10.68
N THR A 161 -7.66 10.34 11.33
CA THR A 161 -8.77 10.42 12.29
C THR A 161 -8.25 10.78 13.69
N GLU A 162 -9.09 11.35 14.53
CA GLU A 162 -8.73 11.66 15.93
C GLU A 162 -8.62 10.38 16.77
N GLU A 163 -9.56 9.47 16.54
CA GLU A 163 -9.78 8.25 17.32
C GLU A 163 -8.74 7.18 16.98
N PHE A 164 -8.49 6.96 15.70
CA PHE A 164 -7.69 5.84 15.19
C PHE A 164 -6.36 6.26 14.57
N GLY A 165 -6.10 7.58 14.48
CA GLY A 165 -4.98 8.10 13.71
C GLY A 165 -5.16 7.82 12.22
N SER A 166 -4.07 7.53 11.53
CA SER A 166 -4.06 7.20 10.10
C SER A 166 -4.11 5.70 9.81
N PHE A 167 -4.27 4.86 10.83
CA PHE A 167 -4.32 3.40 10.69
C PHE A 167 -5.76 2.94 10.44
N VAL A 168 -6.34 3.43 9.34
CA VAL A 168 -7.68 3.08 8.88
C VAL A 168 -7.68 2.74 7.40
N TYR A 169 -8.49 1.77 7.01
CA TYR A 169 -8.90 1.56 5.63
C TYR A 169 -10.12 2.43 5.32
N LEU A 170 -10.28 2.87 4.07
CA LEU A 170 -11.36 3.75 3.61
C LEU A 170 -12.18 3.09 2.51
N GLY A 171 -13.45 3.41 2.49
CA GLY A 171 -14.34 3.09 1.39
C GLY A 171 -15.57 3.98 1.43
N GLU A 172 -16.34 3.98 0.35
CA GLU A 172 -17.52 4.83 0.24
C GLU A 172 -18.65 4.21 -0.56
N ILE A 173 -19.84 4.79 -0.39
CA ILE A 173 -21.05 4.49 -1.16
C ILE A 173 -21.51 5.78 -1.81
N VAL A 174 -21.51 5.84 -3.13
CA VAL A 174 -22.19 6.91 -3.89
C VAL A 174 -23.67 6.56 -4.00
N THR A 175 -24.55 7.52 -3.74
CA THR A 175 -26.00 7.29 -3.77
C THR A 175 -26.79 8.50 -4.27
N ASN A 176 -27.96 8.24 -4.86
CA ASN A 176 -28.96 9.26 -5.18
C ASN A 176 -29.87 9.64 -3.99
N ILE A 177 -29.65 9.06 -2.81
CA ILE A 177 -30.35 9.47 -1.59
C ILE A 177 -29.75 10.78 -1.06
N VAL A 178 -30.60 11.74 -0.71
CA VAL A 178 -30.19 12.99 -0.07
C VAL A 178 -29.97 12.76 1.43
N PHE A 179 -28.74 13.00 1.90
CA PHE A 179 -28.39 13.03 3.31
C PHE A 179 -27.87 14.41 3.70
N GLU A 180 -28.15 14.83 4.94
CA GLU A 180 -27.49 16.00 5.51
C GLU A 180 -25.98 15.73 5.63
N PRO A 181 -25.09 16.56 5.06
CA PRO A 181 -23.66 16.34 5.12
C PRO A 181 -23.12 16.62 6.53
N ASP A 182 -22.12 15.85 6.94
CA ASP A 182 -21.33 16.11 8.13
C ASP A 182 -20.31 17.21 7.85
N LYS A 183 -19.76 17.78 8.93
CA LYS A 183 -18.77 18.86 8.84
C LYS A 183 -17.35 18.28 8.85
N PRO A 184 -16.43 18.79 8.02
CA PRO A 184 -15.01 18.50 8.15
C PRO A 184 -14.50 18.79 9.57
N GLY A 185 -13.54 17.99 10.06
CA GLY A 185 -12.95 18.18 11.39
C GLY A 185 -12.09 19.45 11.49
N GLU A 186 -11.94 19.99 12.70
CA GLU A 186 -11.23 21.26 12.96
C GLU A 186 -9.72 21.11 13.24
N PHE A 187 -9.17 19.89 13.17
CA PHE A 187 -7.77 19.60 13.52
C PHE A 187 -6.89 19.37 12.28
N GLY A 188 -5.57 19.61 12.44
CA GLY A 188 -4.61 19.55 11.34
C GLY A 188 -3.17 19.36 11.81
N CYS A 189 -2.21 19.35 10.89
CA CYS A 189 -0.80 19.13 11.24
C CYS A 189 -0.15 20.30 12.02
N GLY A 190 -0.70 21.51 11.96
CA GLY A 190 0.00 22.74 12.37
C GLY A 190 1.36 22.85 11.67
N ASP A 191 2.39 23.21 12.44
CA ASP A 191 3.78 23.34 11.95
C ASP A 191 4.57 22.02 11.93
N CYS A 192 3.91 20.88 12.18
CA CYS A 192 4.59 19.58 12.23
C CYS A 192 5.10 19.14 10.85
N MET A 193 6.40 18.80 10.78
CA MET A 193 7.06 18.30 9.55
C MET A 193 7.66 16.88 9.71
N ARG A 194 7.32 16.15 10.78
CA ARG A 194 7.97 14.86 11.13
C ARG A 194 7.98 13.84 9.99
N CYS A 195 6.84 13.64 9.33
CA CYS A 195 6.72 12.68 8.22
C CYS A 195 7.56 13.09 7.00
N VAL A 196 7.56 14.37 6.65
CA VAL A 196 8.33 14.94 5.54
C VAL A 196 9.82 14.77 5.80
N THR A 197 10.27 15.09 7.02
CA THR A 197 11.67 14.92 7.46
C THR A 197 12.10 13.45 7.49
N ALA A 198 11.24 12.55 7.96
CA ALA A 198 11.56 11.12 8.11
C ALA A 198 11.53 10.33 6.79
N CYS A 199 10.85 10.84 5.75
CA CYS A 199 10.71 10.14 4.48
C CYS A 199 12.09 9.89 3.84
N PRO A 200 12.57 8.63 3.73
CA PRO A 200 13.95 8.34 3.32
C PRO A 200 14.24 8.70 1.85
N THR A 201 13.20 8.84 1.04
CA THR A 201 13.30 9.18 -0.38
C THR A 201 12.92 10.61 -0.69
N LYS A 202 12.47 11.38 0.31
CA LYS A 202 11.90 12.73 0.14
C LYS A 202 10.75 12.73 -0.88
N ALA A 203 9.87 11.73 -0.78
CA ALA A 203 8.70 11.61 -1.64
C ALA A 203 7.58 12.58 -1.25
N LEU A 204 7.49 12.98 0.02
CA LEU A 204 6.48 13.93 0.52
C LEU A 204 6.91 15.37 0.23
N LEU A 205 6.04 16.17 -0.39
CA LEU A 205 6.36 17.55 -0.81
C LEU A 205 6.13 18.59 0.30
N GLY A 206 5.41 18.21 1.36
CA GLY A 206 5.23 19.04 2.56
C GLY A 206 3.87 19.74 2.68
N ASP A 207 3.03 19.62 1.65
CA ASP A 207 1.70 20.24 1.54
C ASP A 207 0.58 19.21 1.37
N GLY A 208 0.84 17.95 1.75
CA GLY A 208 -0.08 16.82 1.53
C GLY A 208 0.11 16.12 0.19
N ARG A 209 0.84 16.73 -0.76
CA ARG A 209 1.18 16.11 -2.04
C ARG A 209 2.45 15.26 -1.94
N MET A 210 2.60 14.34 -2.91
CA MET A 210 3.77 13.47 -3.00
C MET A 210 4.22 13.22 -4.42
N ASN A 211 5.52 13.00 -4.60
CA ASN A 211 6.07 12.32 -5.76
C ASN A 211 6.02 10.80 -5.53
N ALA A 212 4.98 10.14 -6.06
CA ALA A 212 4.74 8.72 -5.88
C ALA A 212 5.84 7.86 -6.51
N GLN A 213 6.46 8.33 -7.62
CA GLN A 213 7.60 7.65 -8.24
C GLN A 213 8.79 7.49 -7.28
N ARG A 214 8.88 8.30 -6.22
CA ARG A 214 9.92 8.18 -5.19
C ARG A 214 9.45 7.44 -3.93
N CYS A 215 8.15 7.17 -3.78
CA CYS A 215 7.61 6.55 -2.57
C CYS A 215 8.06 5.09 -2.44
N LEU A 216 8.57 4.68 -1.27
CA LEU A 216 8.97 3.27 -1.07
C LEU A 216 7.79 2.31 -1.18
N SER A 217 6.58 2.75 -0.78
CA SER A 217 5.37 1.94 -0.99
C SER A 217 5.15 1.64 -2.47
N TYR A 218 5.29 2.64 -3.35
CA TYR A 218 5.25 2.42 -4.80
C TYR A 218 6.41 1.55 -5.30
N GLN A 219 7.64 1.86 -4.88
CA GLN A 219 8.84 1.17 -5.35
C GLN A 219 8.81 -0.34 -5.06
N THR A 220 8.29 -0.75 -3.91
CA THR A 220 8.13 -2.18 -3.57
C THR A 220 7.13 -2.91 -4.47
N GLN A 221 6.18 -2.20 -5.11
CA GLN A 221 5.12 -2.78 -5.95
C GLN A 221 5.44 -2.79 -7.46
N THR A 222 6.48 -2.05 -7.87
CA THR A 222 6.91 -2.01 -9.28
C THR A 222 7.31 -3.39 -9.81
N LYS A 223 7.02 -3.66 -11.08
CA LYS A 223 7.30 -4.96 -11.74
C LYS A 223 8.71 -5.05 -12.35
N GLY A 224 9.39 -3.92 -12.54
CA GLY A 224 10.71 -3.82 -13.17
C GLY A 224 11.87 -3.91 -12.17
N MET A 225 13.06 -3.54 -12.62
CA MET A 225 14.21 -3.35 -11.73
C MET A 225 13.94 -2.16 -10.80
N MET A 226 14.17 -2.34 -9.50
CA MET A 226 14.13 -1.23 -8.56
C MET A 226 15.39 -0.36 -8.79
N PRO A 227 15.25 0.96 -9.01
CA PRO A 227 16.40 1.85 -9.08
C PRO A 227 17.30 1.75 -7.84
N GLU A 228 18.63 1.79 -8.04
CA GLU A 228 19.60 1.51 -6.99
C GLU A 228 19.44 2.43 -5.76
N GLU A 229 19.03 3.68 -5.97
CA GLU A 229 18.84 4.68 -4.89
C GLU A 229 17.78 4.27 -3.85
N TYR A 230 16.86 3.36 -4.20
CA TYR A 230 15.79 2.88 -3.32
C TYR A 230 16.12 1.56 -2.62
N ARG A 231 16.98 0.74 -3.23
CA ARG A 231 17.28 -0.63 -2.76
C ARG A 231 17.71 -0.67 -1.31
N LYS A 232 18.63 0.21 -0.90
CA LYS A 232 19.09 0.26 0.51
C LYS A 232 18.03 0.86 1.45
N LYS A 233 17.17 1.75 0.95
CA LYS A 233 16.21 2.53 1.74
C LYS A 233 14.99 1.71 2.18
N MET A 234 14.60 0.69 1.41
CA MET A 234 13.53 -0.24 1.80
C MET A 234 13.91 -1.14 3.00
N ARG A 235 15.20 -1.23 3.37
CA ARG A 235 15.69 -2.13 4.42
C ARG A 235 15.23 -3.57 4.16
N ASN A 236 14.38 -4.13 5.03
CA ASN A 236 13.74 -5.43 4.89
C ASN A 236 12.21 -5.34 4.77
N VAL A 237 11.65 -4.15 4.52
CA VAL A 237 10.21 -4.00 4.22
C VAL A 237 9.99 -4.34 2.76
N ILE A 238 9.43 -5.53 2.50
CA ILE A 238 9.31 -6.10 1.16
C ILE A 238 8.01 -5.75 0.45
N TYR A 239 7.05 -5.17 1.16
CA TYR A 239 5.82 -4.61 0.59
C TYR A 239 5.37 -3.38 1.39
N GLY A 240 5.08 -2.27 0.71
CA GLY A 240 4.62 -1.04 1.33
C GLY A 240 5.71 -0.27 2.10
N CYS A 241 5.29 0.74 2.88
CA CYS A 241 6.17 1.50 3.77
C CYS A 241 5.33 2.32 4.77
N ASP A 242 5.55 2.11 6.08
CA ASP A 242 4.77 2.79 7.13
C ASP A 242 5.51 3.98 7.78
N ILE A 243 6.71 4.35 7.31
CA ILE A 243 7.59 5.32 8.02
C ILE A 243 6.88 6.66 8.28
N CYS A 244 6.14 7.19 7.30
CA CYS A 244 5.43 8.46 7.44
C CYS A 244 4.26 8.40 8.42
N GLN A 245 3.72 7.21 8.69
CA GLN A 245 2.69 6.97 9.70
C GLN A 245 3.32 6.77 11.08
N LEU A 246 4.39 5.96 11.17
CA LEU A 246 5.04 5.62 12.43
C LEU A 246 5.65 6.82 13.17
N VAL A 247 6.03 7.87 12.45
CA VAL A 247 6.53 9.13 13.07
C VAL A 247 5.45 10.17 13.34
N CYS A 248 4.21 9.92 12.92
CA CYS A 248 3.10 10.85 13.06
C CYS A 248 2.65 10.93 14.54
N PRO A 249 2.54 12.14 15.14
CA PRO A 249 2.07 12.28 16.52
C PRO A 249 0.68 11.70 16.77
N TYR A 250 -0.23 11.81 15.78
CA TYR A 250 -1.60 11.28 15.88
C TYR A 250 -1.67 9.75 15.96
N ASN A 251 -0.59 9.06 15.58
CA ASN A 251 -0.49 7.60 15.63
C ASN A 251 0.15 7.10 16.94
N GLN A 252 0.54 8.00 17.85
CA GLN A 252 1.12 7.59 19.13
C GLN A 252 0.08 6.84 19.97
N GLY A 253 0.39 5.58 20.28
CA GLY A 253 -0.48 4.72 21.09
C GLY A 253 -1.72 4.19 20.36
N LYS A 254 -1.83 4.42 19.05
CA LYS A 254 -2.93 3.88 18.23
C LYS A 254 -2.60 2.45 17.83
N ASP A 255 -3.41 1.51 18.29
CA ASP A 255 -3.28 0.08 18.01
C ASP A 255 -4.63 -0.59 18.29
N PHE A 256 -5.34 -1.02 17.25
CA PHE A 256 -6.74 -1.45 17.35
C PHE A 256 -6.93 -2.81 16.70
N HIS A 257 -7.55 -3.72 17.46
CA HIS A 257 -7.76 -5.12 17.11
C HIS A 257 -9.27 -5.42 17.17
N PHE A 258 -10.06 -4.68 16.38
CA PHE A 258 -11.52 -4.79 16.37
C PHE A 258 -12.05 -5.87 15.41
N HIS A 259 -11.26 -6.18 14.38
CA HIS A 259 -11.66 -7.05 13.26
C HIS A 259 -10.74 -8.27 13.23
N GLU A 260 -11.30 -9.45 13.52
CA GLU A 260 -10.54 -10.72 13.58
C GLU A 260 -9.88 -11.03 12.23
N GLU A 261 -10.55 -10.69 11.12
CA GLU A 261 -10.03 -10.88 9.77
C GLU A 261 -8.77 -10.05 9.45
N MET A 262 -8.48 -9.01 10.23
CA MET A 262 -7.30 -8.16 10.06
C MET A 262 -6.11 -8.61 10.91
N GLU A 263 -6.29 -9.62 11.77
CA GLU A 263 -5.22 -10.08 12.67
C GLU A 263 -4.03 -10.64 11.89
N PRO A 264 -2.81 -10.16 12.18
CA PRO A 264 -1.63 -10.60 11.46
C PRO A 264 -1.14 -11.98 11.94
N LYS A 265 -0.63 -12.78 11.01
CA LYS A 265 0.14 -14.00 11.31
C LYS A 265 1.61 -13.78 11.01
N VAL A 266 2.49 -14.21 11.93
CA VAL A 266 3.94 -13.95 11.86
C VAL A 266 4.54 -14.34 10.52
N ASP A 267 4.28 -15.55 10.03
CA ASP A 267 4.91 -16.05 8.80
C ASP A 267 4.35 -15.41 7.51
N GLU A 268 3.23 -14.68 7.60
CA GLU A 268 2.64 -13.93 6.49
C GLU A 268 3.21 -12.50 6.45
N ILE A 269 3.28 -11.82 7.59
CA ILE A 269 3.71 -10.41 7.64
C ILE A 269 5.20 -10.23 7.93
N TYR A 270 5.86 -11.25 8.50
CA TYR A 270 7.31 -11.34 8.72
C TYR A 270 7.89 -12.61 8.09
N PRO A 271 7.73 -12.83 6.77
CA PRO A 271 8.13 -14.08 6.14
C PRO A 271 9.64 -14.27 6.15
N LYS A 272 10.09 -15.51 6.27
CA LYS A 272 11.49 -15.89 6.07
C LYS A 272 11.91 -15.54 4.64
N LEU A 273 13.05 -14.85 4.49
CA LEU A 273 13.45 -14.32 3.18
C LEU A 273 14.01 -15.39 2.24
N LYS A 274 14.78 -16.36 2.74
CA LYS A 274 15.39 -17.39 1.89
C LYS A 274 14.35 -18.27 1.19
N PRO A 275 13.31 -18.80 1.90
CA PRO A 275 12.26 -19.59 1.23
C PRO A 275 11.51 -18.82 0.13
N MET A 276 11.45 -17.49 0.20
CA MET A 276 10.80 -16.68 -0.84
C MET A 276 11.55 -16.72 -2.19
N LEU A 277 12.86 -17.03 -2.18
CA LEU A 277 13.68 -17.04 -3.40
C LEU A 277 13.31 -18.18 -4.36
N SER A 278 12.87 -19.32 -3.83
CA SER A 278 12.51 -20.53 -4.60
C SER A 278 11.01 -20.86 -4.56
N MET A 279 10.20 -20.01 -3.92
CA MET A 279 8.76 -20.21 -3.73
C MET A 279 8.00 -20.47 -5.04
N SER A 280 7.19 -21.53 -5.09
CA SER A 280 6.34 -21.81 -6.24
C SER A 280 5.13 -20.85 -6.31
N ASN A 281 4.46 -20.78 -7.46
CA ASN A 281 3.21 -20.00 -7.56
C ASN A 281 2.10 -20.57 -6.66
N LYS A 282 2.09 -21.90 -6.45
CA LYS A 282 1.11 -22.57 -5.59
C LYS A 282 1.33 -22.18 -4.13
N ASP A 283 2.58 -22.29 -3.65
CA ASP A 283 2.92 -21.95 -2.27
C ASP A 283 2.70 -20.46 -2.01
N PHE A 284 3.05 -19.61 -2.98
CA PHE A 284 2.77 -18.18 -2.90
C PHE A 284 1.28 -17.88 -2.72
N LYS A 285 0.41 -18.49 -3.54
CA LYS A 285 -1.03 -18.29 -3.45
C LYS A 285 -1.59 -18.82 -2.13
N GLN A 286 -1.06 -19.94 -1.63
CA GLN A 286 -1.48 -20.51 -0.36
C GLN A 286 -1.10 -19.65 0.84
N GLN A 287 0.11 -19.08 0.83
CA GLN A 287 0.63 -18.32 1.98
C GLN A 287 0.24 -16.84 1.97
N PHE A 288 0.22 -16.19 0.80
CA PHE A 288 0.02 -14.74 0.70
C PHE A 288 -1.21 -14.34 -0.11
N GLY A 289 -1.88 -15.27 -0.78
CA GLY A 289 -2.91 -14.95 -1.78
C GLY A 289 -4.15 -14.23 -1.23
N HIS A 290 -4.36 -14.26 0.08
CA HIS A 290 -5.42 -13.52 0.77
C HIS A 290 -4.99 -12.14 1.28
N LEU A 291 -3.70 -11.78 1.18
CA LEU A 291 -3.21 -10.46 1.58
C LEU A 291 -3.34 -9.47 0.41
N ALA A 292 -3.64 -8.21 0.72
CA ALA A 292 -3.61 -7.11 -0.25
C ALA A 292 -2.28 -7.04 -1.02
N GLY A 293 -1.16 -7.30 -0.32
CA GLY A 293 0.18 -7.25 -0.89
C GLY A 293 0.51 -8.34 -1.91
N SER A 294 -0.42 -9.25 -2.19
CA SER A 294 -0.26 -10.29 -3.21
C SER A 294 -0.74 -9.88 -4.61
N TRP A 295 -1.39 -8.72 -4.77
CA TRP A 295 -2.06 -8.29 -6.01
C TRP A 295 -1.16 -8.24 -7.26
N ARG A 296 0.17 -8.08 -7.08
CA ARG A 296 1.16 -8.08 -8.18
C ARG A 296 1.82 -9.43 -8.42
N GLY A 297 1.38 -10.46 -7.71
CA GLY A 297 2.01 -11.78 -7.67
C GLY A 297 3.38 -11.77 -6.99
N LYS A 298 4.05 -12.92 -7.00
CA LYS A 298 5.30 -13.14 -6.26
C LYS A 298 6.51 -12.35 -6.75
N LYS A 299 6.51 -11.86 -8.00
CA LYS A 299 7.73 -11.32 -8.64
C LYS A 299 8.31 -10.09 -7.91
N PRO A 300 7.53 -9.04 -7.58
CA PRO A 300 8.05 -7.90 -6.82
C PRO A 300 8.50 -8.32 -5.41
N LEU A 301 7.76 -9.19 -4.75
CA LEU A 301 8.10 -9.68 -3.40
C LEU A 301 9.41 -10.48 -3.38
N GLN A 302 9.62 -11.37 -4.35
CA GLN A 302 10.87 -12.13 -4.51
C GLN A 302 12.05 -11.20 -4.83
N ARG A 303 11.88 -10.23 -5.73
CA ARG A 303 12.89 -9.18 -6.00
C ARG A 303 13.24 -8.44 -4.71
N ASN A 304 12.23 -8.04 -3.94
CA ASN A 304 12.42 -7.31 -2.70
C ASN A 304 13.06 -8.17 -1.61
N ALA A 305 12.81 -9.49 -1.61
CA ALA A 305 13.47 -10.43 -0.71
C ALA A 305 14.98 -10.53 -0.98
N LEU A 306 15.39 -10.60 -2.26
CA LEU A 306 16.81 -10.52 -2.64
C LEU A 306 17.46 -9.23 -2.11
N ILE A 307 16.77 -8.09 -2.28
CA ILE A 307 17.26 -6.79 -1.81
C ILE A 307 17.36 -6.77 -0.28
N ALA A 308 16.35 -7.30 0.42
CA ALA A 308 16.32 -7.37 1.87
C ALA A 308 17.45 -8.23 2.44
N LEU A 309 17.74 -9.40 1.85
CA LEU A 309 18.86 -10.26 2.25
C LEU A 309 20.20 -9.53 2.14
N ALA A 310 20.42 -8.83 1.03
CA ALA A 310 21.61 -8.01 0.83
C ALA A 310 21.71 -6.83 1.81
N ASN A 311 20.58 -6.20 2.16
CA ASN A 311 20.53 -5.13 3.15
C ASN A 311 20.79 -5.62 4.58
N LEU A 312 20.32 -6.82 4.92
CA LEU A 312 20.54 -7.48 6.21
C LEU A 312 21.94 -8.10 6.34
N GLY A 313 22.73 -8.12 5.26
CA GLY A 313 24.08 -8.65 5.24
C GLY A 313 24.13 -10.18 5.35
N ASP A 314 23.07 -10.88 4.94
CA ASP A 314 22.94 -12.34 5.11
C ASP A 314 23.75 -13.10 4.07
N ARG A 315 25.04 -13.30 4.34
CA ARG A 315 25.92 -14.09 3.47
C ARG A 315 25.55 -15.56 3.41
N THR A 316 24.76 -16.06 4.37
CA THR A 316 24.35 -17.47 4.37
C THR A 316 23.27 -17.75 3.31
N ALA A 317 22.69 -16.70 2.71
CA ALA A 317 21.73 -16.80 1.62
C ALA A 317 22.38 -16.81 0.22
N LEU A 318 23.71 -16.66 0.15
CA LEU A 318 24.43 -16.60 -1.12
C LEU A 318 24.21 -17.82 -2.04
N PRO A 319 24.13 -19.07 -1.54
CA PRO A 319 23.77 -20.23 -2.37
C PRO A 319 22.40 -20.06 -3.05
N GLU A 320 21.36 -19.71 -2.27
CA GLU A 320 19.99 -19.54 -2.77
C GLU A 320 19.87 -18.31 -3.70
N ILE A 321 20.64 -17.25 -3.44
CA ILE A 321 20.74 -16.10 -4.34
C ILE A 321 21.41 -16.49 -5.66
N SER A 322 22.42 -17.37 -5.62
CA SER A 322 23.12 -17.84 -6.83
C SER A 322 22.18 -18.62 -7.75
N GLU A 323 21.28 -19.43 -7.22
CA GLU A 323 20.26 -20.15 -8.00
C GLU A 323 19.34 -19.18 -8.77
N CYS A 324 19.12 -17.98 -8.24
CA CYS A 324 18.32 -16.95 -8.89
C CYS A 324 19.00 -16.34 -10.14
N LEU A 325 20.30 -16.55 -10.35
CA LEU A 325 21.01 -16.08 -11.55
C LEU A 325 20.56 -16.81 -12.83
N THR A 326 19.88 -17.96 -12.72
CA THR A 326 19.33 -18.70 -13.87
C THR A 326 17.81 -18.57 -13.99
N ASP A 327 17.19 -17.66 -13.23
CA ASP A 327 15.74 -17.45 -13.27
C ASP A 327 15.29 -16.96 -14.66
N VAL A 328 14.15 -17.44 -15.15
CA VAL A 328 13.60 -17.02 -16.46
C VAL A 328 13.29 -15.52 -16.51
N ARG A 329 13.12 -14.85 -15.36
CA ARG A 329 12.76 -13.44 -15.26
C ARG A 329 14.03 -12.58 -15.12
N PRO A 330 14.32 -11.66 -16.07
CA PRO A 330 15.52 -10.82 -16.03
C PRO A 330 15.66 -9.99 -14.75
N VAL A 331 14.54 -9.50 -14.21
CA VAL A 331 14.51 -8.72 -12.97
C VAL A 331 15.06 -9.51 -11.77
N ILE A 332 14.80 -10.82 -11.72
CA ILE A 332 15.29 -11.67 -10.63
C ILE A 332 16.78 -11.92 -10.80
N ARG A 333 17.23 -12.28 -12.01
CA ARG A 333 18.66 -12.48 -12.32
C ARG A 333 19.51 -11.25 -12.01
N GLY A 334 19.10 -10.09 -12.52
CA GLY A 334 19.83 -8.83 -12.30
C GLY A 334 19.86 -8.43 -10.82
N THR A 335 18.75 -8.61 -10.10
CA THR A 335 18.71 -8.31 -8.66
C THR A 335 19.56 -9.29 -7.85
N ALA A 336 19.64 -10.56 -8.27
CA ALA A 336 20.51 -11.56 -7.65
C ALA A 336 21.99 -11.23 -7.86
N ALA A 337 22.39 -10.83 -9.07
CA ALA A 337 23.73 -10.35 -9.37
C ALA A 337 24.13 -9.18 -8.46
N TRP A 338 23.26 -8.17 -8.33
CA TRP A 338 23.46 -7.05 -7.41
C TRP A 338 23.63 -7.50 -5.95
N ALA A 339 22.80 -8.43 -5.48
CA ALA A 339 22.87 -8.96 -4.12
C ALA A 339 24.19 -9.72 -3.87
N ILE A 340 24.68 -10.49 -4.85
CA ILE A 340 25.98 -11.17 -4.80
C ILE A 340 27.11 -10.14 -4.73
N GLY A 341 27.11 -9.10 -5.57
CA GLY A 341 28.12 -8.04 -5.51
C GLY A 341 28.20 -7.35 -4.15
N ARG A 342 27.09 -7.31 -3.41
CA ARG A 342 26.99 -6.76 -2.04
C ARG A 342 27.45 -7.73 -0.95
N LEU A 343 27.15 -9.02 -1.08
CA LEU A 343 27.34 -10.02 -0.02
C LEU A 343 28.63 -10.85 -0.18
N GLY A 344 29.04 -11.12 -1.42
CA GLY A 344 30.13 -12.01 -1.81
C GLY A 344 31.54 -11.49 -1.49
N THR A 345 31.67 -10.43 -0.70
CA THR A 345 32.94 -9.75 -0.43
C THR A 345 33.96 -10.55 0.38
N LYS A 346 33.61 -11.71 0.93
CA LYS A 346 34.53 -12.58 1.70
C LYS A 346 35.25 -13.62 0.85
N GLU A 347 34.65 -14.01 -0.26
CA GLU A 347 35.22 -14.95 -1.25
C GLU A 347 35.03 -14.33 -2.65
N PRO A 348 35.56 -13.11 -2.88
CA PRO A 348 35.27 -12.36 -4.10
C PRO A 348 35.68 -13.10 -5.38
N GLU A 349 36.75 -13.90 -5.37
CA GLU A 349 37.17 -14.71 -6.53
C GLU A 349 36.08 -15.70 -6.95
N LYS A 350 35.57 -16.50 -6.00
CA LYS A 350 34.49 -17.47 -6.24
C LYS A 350 33.27 -16.83 -6.89
N TRP A 351 32.85 -15.67 -6.38
CA TRP A 351 31.67 -14.99 -6.90
C TRP A 351 31.94 -14.29 -8.23
N LEU A 352 33.18 -13.87 -8.50
CA LEU A 352 33.54 -13.37 -9.82
C LEU A 352 33.44 -14.47 -10.88
N ASP A 353 33.97 -15.67 -10.60
CA ASP A 353 33.88 -16.82 -11.51
C ASP A 353 32.42 -17.15 -11.86
N VAL A 354 31.54 -17.21 -10.84
CA VAL A 354 30.10 -17.43 -11.03
C VAL A 354 29.47 -16.33 -11.90
N LEU A 355 29.80 -15.05 -11.65
CA LEU A 355 29.23 -13.95 -12.42
C LEU A 355 29.76 -13.91 -13.86
N ASP A 356 31.03 -14.25 -14.09
CA ASP A 356 31.64 -14.35 -15.43
C ASP A 356 30.96 -15.44 -16.28
N GLU A 357 30.65 -16.60 -15.69
CA GLU A 357 29.92 -17.68 -16.38
C GLU A 357 28.51 -17.27 -16.80
N ILE A 358 27.81 -16.50 -15.98
CA ILE A 358 26.46 -16.00 -16.27
C ILE A 358 26.53 -14.87 -17.31
N LEU A 359 27.47 -13.93 -17.16
CA LEU A 359 27.68 -12.82 -18.08
C LEU A 359 27.97 -13.30 -19.50
N ALA A 360 28.72 -14.38 -19.67
CA ALA A 360 29.02 -14.97 -20.98
C ALA A 360 27.78 -15.50 -21.73
N LYS A 361 26.66 -15.73 -21.03
CA LYS A 361 25.42 -16.30 -21.60
C LYS A 361 24.24 -15.34 -21.57
N GLU A 362 24.35 -14.23 -20.86
CA GLU A 362 23.25 -13.28 -20.67
C GLU A 362 23.07 -12.40 -21.92
N THR A 363 21.80 -12.17 -22.30
CA THR A 363 21.43 -11.37 -23.47
C THR A 363 20.67 -10.11 -23.10
N GLU A 364 20.13 -10.03 -21.89
CA GLU A 364 19.36 -8.89 -21.42
C GLU A 364 20.30 -7.79 -20.92
N GLU A 365 20.33 -6.66 -21.61
CA GLU A 365 21.21 -5.52 -21.30
C GLU A 365 21.07 -5.05 -19.83
N VAL A 366 19.84 -5.03 -19.31
CA VAL A 366 19.59 -4.65 -17.92
C VAL A 366 20.26 -5.61 -16.91
N VAL A 367 20.39 -6.90 -17.24
CA VAL A 367 21.03 -7.89 -16.38
C VAL A 367 22.54 -7.83 -16.53
N ILE A 368 23.05 -7.66 -17.76
CA ILE A 368 24.47 -7.42 -18.05
C ILE A 368 25.00 -6.26 -17.20
N ASN A 369 24.29 -5.13 -17.18
CA ASN A 369 24.66 -3.97 -16.39
C ASN A 369 24.78 -4.27 -14.88
N GLU A 370 23.87 -5.08 -14.31
CA GLU A 370 23.95 -5.47 -12.89
C GLU A 370 25.09 -6.45 -12.62
N LEU A 371 25.36 -7.39 -13.55
CA LEU A 371 26.48 -8.32 -13.46
C LEU A 371 27.81 -7.57 -13.47
N GLU A 372 28.03 -6.69 -14.44
CA GLU A 372 29.25 -5.88 -14.53
C GLU A 372 29.43 -4.98 -13.31
N HIS A 373 28.35 -4.38 -12.82
CA HIS A 373 28.37 -3.60 -11.59
C HIS A 373 28.80 -4.46 -10.39
N ALA A 374 28.22 -5.65 -10.23
CA ALA A 374 28.57 -6.58 -9.16
C ALA A 374 30.05 -7.02 -9.25
N GLN A 375 30.55 -7.34 -10.44
CA GLN A 375 31.96 -7.66 -10.66
C GLN A 375 32.87 -6.51 -10.26
N LYS A 376 32.52 -5.27 -10.62
CA LYS A 376 33.28 -4.07 -10.22
C LYS A 376 33.34 -3.91 -8.71
N LEU A 377 32.25 -4.20 -7.98
CA LEU A 377 32.23 -4.17 -6.52
C LEU A 377 33.14 -5.25 -5.90
N LEU A 378 33.13 -6.47 -6.43
CA LEU A 378 33.94 -7.58 -5.93
C LEU A 378 35.43 -7.41 -6.25
N ARG A 379 35.79 -6.98 -7.46
CA ARG A 379 37.19 -6.68 -7.85
C ARG A 379 37.82 -5.60 -6.97
N ARG A 380 37.03 -4.67 -6.42
CA ARG A 380 37.50 -3.67 -5.43
C ARG A 380 37.85 -4.27 -4.07
N LYS A 381 37.45 -5.51 -3.77
CA LYS A 381 37.77 -6.22 -2.53
C LYS A 381 38.99 -7.13 -2.62
N LEU A 382 39.47 -7.38 -3.84
CA LEU A 382 40.73 -8.08 -4.13
C LEU A 382 41.97 -7.17 -4.05
N LYS A 383 41.74 -5.85 -4.07
CA LYS A 383 42.75 -4.82 -3.83
C LYS A 383 42.74 -4.45 -2.36
#